data_AF-A0A2G3K6J2-F1
#
_entry.id   AF-A0A2G3K6J2-F1
#
_cell.length_a   1.000
_cell.length_b   1.000
_cell.length_c   1.000
_cell.angle_alpha   90.00
_cell.angle_beta   90.00
_cell.angle_gamma   90.00
#
_symmetry.space_group_name_H-M   'P 1'
#
loop_
_entity.id
_entity.type
_entity.pdbx_description
1 polymer ?
#
loop_
_entity_poly.entity_id
_entity_poly.type
_entity_poly.pdbx_seq_one_letter_code
_entity_poly.pdbx_strand_id
1 'polypeptide(L)'
;MNIIIPTVIMTQLNAENRLGPVWSMLVALAFPLGYGLHQYWQTRKANMISILGLISITLTGGMALLKLPPQYIAIKEAAIPSILGLATVISMYTPYPFVRTILFNDDILQIDKINAALKTLGNEAAFARTLNTSSWLIASSFVLSAILNYVLAKWIVVSQPGTPEFTAELGRMTLLSYPVIVLPSTVILAGSLFYLISNVEKLTQLKMEDIMIGSN
;
A
#
# COMPACT_ATOMS: atom_id res chain seq x y z
N MET A 1 6.93 -18.68 11.29
CA MET A 1 7.67 -18.33 12.52
C MET A 1 8.42 -17.01 12.31
N ASN A 2 7.69 -15.92 11.99
CA ASN A 2 8.29 -14.69 11.45
C ASN A 2 7.64 -13.38 11.95
N ILE A 3 6.81 -13.45 13.00
CA ILE A 3 6.07 -12.29 13.54
C ILE A 3 6.25 -12.16 15.07
N ILE A 4 6.70 -13.21 15.76
CA ILE A 4 6.76 -13.23 17.24
C ILE A 4 8.09 -12.67 17.77
N ILE A 5 9.19 -12.88 17.04
CA ILE A 5 10.54 -12.49 17.46
C ILE A 5 10.70 -10.95 17.60
N PRO A 6 10.19 -10.10 16.69
CA PRO A 6 10.33 -8.65 16.85
C PRO A 6 9.56 -8.11 18.06
N THR A 7 8.40 -8.69 18.34
CA THR A 7 7.44 -8.24 19.35
C THR A 7 7.94 -8.53 20.77
N VAL A 8 8.63 -9.66 20.97
CA VAL A 8 9.25 -10.04 22.26
C VAL A 8 10.53 -9.24 22.53
N ILE A 9 11.32 -8.95 21.49
CA ILE A 9 12.50 -8.07 21.62
C ILE A 9 12.07 -6.64 21.99
N MET A 10 10.98 -6.13 21.41
CA MET A 10 10.41 -4.82 21.76
C MET A 10 9.86 -4.74 23.19
N THR A 11 9.35 -5.85 23.75
CA THR A 11 8.75 -5.84 25.10
C THR A 11 9.78 -6.03 26.22
N GLN A 12 10.87 -6.78 26.00
CA GLN A 12 11.89 -6.96 27.05
C GLN A 12 12.98 -5.88 27.09
N LEU A 13 13.22 -5.15 25.99
CA LEU A 13 14.19 -4.03 25.99
C LEU A 13 13.61 -2.70 26.53
N ASN A 14 12.32 -2.65 26.86
CA ASN A 14 11.68 -1.51 27.51
C ASN A 14 11.75 -1.55 29.05
N ALA A 15 12.33 -2.59 29.65
CA ALA A 15 12.39 -2.72 31.11
C ALA A 15 13.47 -1.83 31.78
N GLU A 16 14.46 -1.32 31.05
CA GLU A 16 15.51 -0.49 31.64
C GLU A 16 15.96 0.62 30.70
N ASN A 17 15.15 1.68 30.60
CA ASN A 17 15.55 3.09 30.59
C ASN A 17 16.95 3.46 30.01
N ARG A 18 17.37 2.96 28.84
CA ARG A 18 18.76 3.15 28.33
C ARG A 18 18.92 3.68 26.91
N LEU A 19 17.87 3.75 26.11
CA LEU A 19 17.92 4.44 24.81
C LEU A 19 16.82 5.49 24.84
N GLY A 20 17.23 6.75 25.03
CA GLY A 20 16.30 7.87 24.99
C GLY A 20 15.49 7.88 23.68
N PRO A 21 14.34 8.56 23.61
CA PRO A 21 13.39 8.50 22.49
C PRO A 21 14.05 8.64 21.10
N VAL A 22 15.11 9.43 21.02
CA VAL A 22 15.91 9.66 19.81
C VAL A 22 16.67 8.41 19.33
N TRP A 23 17.29 7.65 20.25
CA TRP A 23 18.08 6.45 19.89
C TRP A 23 17.18 5.27 19.51
N SER A 24 16.07 5.09 20.20
CA SER A 24 15.05 4.09 19.86
C SER A 24 14.48 4.35 18.45
N MET A 25 14.30 5.62 18.10
CA MET A 25 13.89 6.04 16.77
C MET A 25 14.97 5.81 15.72
N LEU A 26 16.24 6.14 16.00
CA LEU A 26 17.36 5.88 15.08
C LEU A 26 17.53 4.39 14.76
N VAL A 27 17.39 3.51 15.77
CA VAL A 27 17.44 2.05 15.58
C VAL A 27 16.24 1.56 14.76
N ALA A 28 15.03 2.08 15.02
CA ALA A 28 13.83 1.75 14.25
C ALA A 28 13.92 2.22 12.79
N LEU A 29 14.60 3.34 12.51
CA LEU A 29 14.84 3.85 11.15
C LEU A 29 15.96 3.07 10.43
N ALA A 30 16.95 2.56 11.15
CA ALA A 30 18.07 1.80 10.56
C ALA A 30 17.63 0.46 9.96
N PHE A 31 16.58 -0.18 10.51
CA PHE A 31 16.09 -1.48 10.05
C PHE A 31 15.53 -1.44 8.62
N PRO A 32 14.57 -0.54 8.29
CA PRO A 32 14.03 -0.48 6.94
C PRO A 32 14.98 0.22 5.95
N LEU A 33 15.91 1.07 6.41
CA LEU A 33 17.02 1.57 5.58
C LEU A 33 17.99 0.44 5.19
N GLY A 34 18.38 -0.41 6.13
CA GLY A 34 19.23 -1.58 5.87
C GLY A 34 18.55 -2.60 4.97
N TYR A 35 17.26 -2.86 5.18
CA TYR A 35 16.47 -3.73 4.30
C TYR A 35 16.32 -3.14 2.88
N GLY A 36 16.05 -1.84 2.77
CA GLY A 36 15.96 -1.13 1.49
C GLY A 36 17.28 -1.14 0.71
N LEU A 37 18.41 -0.93 1.38
CA LEU A 37 19.74 -1.05 0.77
C LEU A 37 20.05 -2.48 0.32
N HIS A 38 19.70 -3.49 1.13
CA HIS A 38 19.89 -4.88 0.78
C HIS A 38 19.07 -5.29 -0.45
N GLN A 39 17.81 -4.84 -0.52
CA GLN A 39 16.90 -5.11 -1.64
C GLN A 39 17.33 -4.39 -2.93
N TYR A 40 17.87 -3.17 -2.82
CA TYR A 40 18.47 -2.43 -3.93
C TYR A 40 19.73 -3.15 -4.47
N TRP A 41 20.57 -3.69 -3.60
CA TRP A 41 21.77 -4.45 -3.99
C TRP A 41 21.44 -5.78 -4.67
N GLN A 42 20.36 -6.47 -4.27
CA GLN A 42 19.95 -7.73 -4.92
C GLN A 42 19.26 -7.53 -6.27
N THR A 43 18.38 -6.52 -6.41
CA THR A 43 17.53 -6.41 -7.60
C THR A 43 18.07 -5.43 -8.64
N ARG A 44 18.98 -4.51 -8.29
CA ARG A 44 19.48 -3.38 -9.12
C ARG A 44 18.38 -2.57 -9.83
N LYS A 45 17.11 -2.74 -9.44
CA LYS A 45 15.97 -2.03 -9.98
C LYS A 45 15.35 -1.27 -8.82
N ALA A 46 15.30 0.05 -8.94
CA ALA A 46 14.59 0.87 -7.96
C ALA A 46 13.09 0.61 -8.12
N ASN A 47 12.51 -0.24 -7.26
CA ASN A 47 11.08 -0.48 -7.21
C ASN A 47 10.40 0.73 -6.55
N MET A 48 9.29 1.20 -7.15
CA MET A 48 8.48 2.30 -6.63
C MET A 48 8.10 2.10 -5.15
N ILE A 49 7.86 0.85 -4.73
CA ILE A 49 7.56 0.50 -3.33
C ILE A 49 8.75 0.80 -2.41
N SER A 50 9.97 0.44 -2.81
CA SER A 50 11.19 0.68 -2.02
C SER A 50 11.52 2.17 -1.94
N ILE A 51 11.30 2.92 -3.03
CA ILE A 51 11.48 4.39 -3.06
C ILE A 51 10.49 5.07 -2.12
N LEU A 52 9.20 4.71 -2.19
CA LEU A 52 8.17 5.28 -1.31
C LEU A 52 8.44 4.94 0.16
N GLY A 53 8.91 3.72 0.44
CA GLY A 53 9.35 3.31 1.77
C GLY A 53 10.49 4.20 2.30
N LEU A 54 11.56 4.36 1.52
CA LEU A 54 12.71 5.20 1.86
C LEU A 54 12.29 6.66 2.14
N ILE A 55 11.45 7.24 1.28
CA ILE A 55 10.92 8.59 1.47
C ILE A 55 10.10 8.67 2.77
N SER A 56 9.22 7.70 3.01
CA SER A 56 8.38 7.67 4.22
C SER A 56 9.20 7.64 5.51
N ILE A 57 10.23 6.80 5.56
CA ILE A 57 11.15 6.64 6.70
C ILE A 57 11.94 7.93 6.90
N THR A 58 12.48 8.49 5.82
CA THR A 58 13.27 9.73 5.86
C THR A 58 12.41 10.90 6.33
N LEU A 59 11.15 11.00 5.88
CA LEU A 59 10.21 12.02 6.33
C LEU A 59 9.84 11.83 7.81
N THR A 60 9.59 10.60 8.27
CA THR A 60 9.33 10.32 9.70
C THR A 60 10.53 10.71 10.57
N GLY A 61 11.74 10.31 10.17
CA GLY A 61 12.99 10.64 10.84
C GLY A 61 13.24 12.15 10.88
N GLY A 62 13.11 12.81 9.73
CA GLY A 62 13.27 14.26 9.58
C GLY A 62 12.27 15.05 10.41
N MET A 63 10.98 14.66 10.43
CA MET A 63 9.95 15.34 11.21
C MET A 63 10.23 15.27 12.71
N ALA A 64 10.72 14.15 13.22
CA ALA A 64 11.06 14.02 14.63
C ALA A 64 12.31 14.81 15.01
N LEU A 65 13.35 14.82 14.15
CA LEU A 65 14.56 15.60 14.38
C LEU A 65 14.29 17.12 14.34
N LEU A 66 13.41 17.55 13.43
CA LEU A 66 13.01 18.96 13.27
C LEU A 66 11.88 19.39 14.22
N LYS A 67 11.39 18.50 15.08
CA LYS A 67 10.26 18.73 16.00
C LYS A 67 9.05 19.36 15.31
N LEU A 68 8.72 18.90 14.10
CA LEU A 68 7.62 19.45 13.31
C LEU A 68 6.25 19.15 13.96
N PRO A 69 5.27 20.08 13.89
CA PRO A 69 3.96 19.88 14.49
C PRO A 69 3.32 18.52 14.11
N PRO A 70 2.60 17.86 15.02
CA PRO A 70 1.94 16.56 14.77
C PRO A 70 1.05 16.51 13.53
N GLN A 71 0.52 17.67 13.13
CA GLN A 71 -0.31 17.85 11.93
C GLN A 71 0.38 17.37 10.64
N TYR A 72 1.70 17.49 10.54
CA TYR A 72 2.46 17.05 9.37
C TYR A 72 2.53 15.53 9.23
N ILE A 73 2.36 14.79 10.33
CA ILE A 73 2.33 13.32 10.30
C ILE A 73 1.04 12.84 9.65
N ALA A 74 -0.10 13.46 10.01
CA ALA A 74 -1.37 13.14 9.38
C ALA A 74 -1.34 13.38 7.86
N ILE A 75 -0.69 14.48 7.44
CA ILE A 75 -0.47 14.78 6.01
C ILE A 75 0.44 13.72 5.38
N LYS A 76 1.55 13.34 6.04
CA LYS A 76 2.48 12.34 5.52
C LYS A 76 1.83 10.96 5.35
N GLU A 77 1.12 10.48 6.37
CA GLU A 77 0.48 9.16 6.33
C GLU A 77 -0.65 9.10 5.30
N ALA A 78 -1.39 10.21 5.10
CA ALA A 78 -2.39 10.30 4.04
C ALA A 78 -1.81 10.52 2.64
N ALA A 79 -0.54 10.96 2.52
CA ALA A 79 0.05 11.32 1.24
C ALA A 79 0.21 10.11 0.30
N ILE A 80 0.70 8.96 0.80
CA ILE A 80 0.94 7.78 -0.04
C ILE A 80 -0.38 7.26 -0.64
N PRO A 81 -1.44 7.00 0.16
CA PRO A 81 -2.72 6.58 -0.41
C PRO A 81 -3.34 7.65 -1.32
N SER A 82 -3.18 8.94 -1.01
CA SER A 82 -3.68 10.03 -1.86
C SER A 82 -3.01 10.03 -3.24
N ILE A 83 -1.68 9.88 -3.28
CA ILE A 83 -0.91 9.81 -4.54
C ILE A 83 -1.34 8.58 -5.33
N LEU A 84 -1.49 7.41 -4.68
CA LEU A 84 -1.92 6.18 -5.36
C LEU A 84 -3.35 6.28 -5.88
N GLY A 85 -4.27 6.87 -5.10
CA GLY A 85 -5.65 7.12 -5.52
C GLY A 85 -5.71 8.06 -6.71
N LEU A 86 -4.98 9.19 -6.66
CA LEU A 86 -4.92 10.15 -7.74
C LEU A 86 -4.27 9.56 -9.00
N ALA A 87 -3.16 8.83 -8.85
CA ALA A 87 -2.51 8.13 -9.97
C ALA A 87 -3.46 7.12 -10.61
N THR A 88 -4.24 6.40 -9.80
CA THR A 88 -5.27 5.48 -10.31
C THR A 88 -6.30 6.24 -11.14
N VAL A 89 -6.87 7.34 -10.64
CA VAL A 89 -7.87 8.14 -11.37
C VAL A 89 -7.29 8.74 -12.65
N ILE A 90 -6.11 9.37 -12.59
CA ILE A 90 -5.45 9.98 -13.76
C ILE A 90 -5.15 8.92 -14.82
N SER A 91 -4.70 7.73 -14.41
CA SER A 91 -4.39 6.65 -15.34
C SER A 91 -5.61 6.19 -16.14
N MET A 92 -6.83 6.34 -15.62
CA MET A 92 -8.06 5.98 -16.35
C MET A 92 -8.31 6.86 -17.58
N TYR A 93 -7.78 8.09 -17.58
CA TYR A 93 -7.82 9.00 -18.72
C TYR A 93 -6.59 8.84 -19.65
N THR A 94 -5.69 7.92 -19.32
CA THR A 94 -4.45 7.65 -20.07
C THR A 94 -4.62 6.35 -20.87
N PRO A 95 -3.90 6.14 -21.99
CA PRO A 95 -3.94 4.87 -22.74
C PRO A 95 -3.52 3.63 -21.92
N TYR A 96 -2.88 3.84 -20.77
CA TYR A 96 -2.40 2.82 -19.85
C TYR A 96 -3.05 2.98 -18.47
N PRO A 97 -4.31 2.53 -18.27
CA PRO A 97 -4.94 2.52 -16.96
C PRO A 97 -4.10 1.67 -16.00
N PHE A 98 -3.72 2.21 -14.85
CA PHE A 98 -2.83 1.59 -13.87
C PHE A 98 -3.29 0.18 -13.49
N VAL A 99 -4.59 0.01 -13.31
CA VAL A 99 -5.23 -1.28 -13.03
C VAL A 99 -5.06 -2.25 -14.19
N ARG A 100 -5.20 -1.78 -15.43
CA ARG A 100 -4.92 -2.59 -16.62
C ARG A 100 -3.45 -2.94 -16.69
N THR A 101 -2.53 -2.00 -16.51
CA THR A 101 -1.09 -2.25 -16.67
C THR A 101 -0.52 -3.19 -15.59
N ILE A 102 -1.05 -3.14 -14.37
CA ILE A 102 -0.60 -4.02 -13.29
C ILE A 102 -1.24 -5.40 -13.37
N LEU A 103 -2.56 -5.46 -13.61
CA LEU A 103 -3.28 -6.74 -13.58
C LEU A 103 -3.23 -7.45 -14.92
N PHE A 104 -3.38 -6.72 -16.03
CA PHE A 104 -3.21 -7.20 -17.40
C PHE A 104 -1.80 -6.90 -17.87
N ASN A 105 -0.84 -7.56 -17.25
CA ASN A 105 0.52 -7.69 -17.77
C ASN A 105 0.74 -9.15 -18.21
N ASP A 106 1.56 -9.34 -19.25
CA ASP A 106 1.96 -10.64 -19.81
C ASP A 106 2.81 -11.48 -18.83
N ASP A 107 3.13 -10.93 -17.65
CA ASP A 107 3.74 -11.68 -16.55
C ASP A 107 2.68 -12.39 -15.66
N ILE A 108 1.40 -11.99 -15.75
CA ILE A 108 0.34 -12.44 -14.82
C ILE A 108 -0.83 -13.08 -15.57
N LEU A 109 -1.28 -12.47 -16.68
CA LEU A 109 -2.45 -12.92 -17.44
C LEU A 109 -2.10 -13.17 -18.91
N GLN A 110 -2.78 -14.14 -19.52
CA GLN A 110 -2.66 -14.47 -20.94
C GLN A 110 -3.46 -13.44 -21.78
N ILE A 111 -2.92 -12.22 -21.89
CA ILE A 111 -3.60 -11.07 -22.51
C ILE A 111 -4.08 -11.37 -23.92
N ASP A 112 -3.27 -12.06 -24.74
CA ASP A 112 -3.62 -12.42 -26.11
C ASP A 112 -4.86 -13.31 -26.18
N LYS A 113 -4.95 -14.32 -25.31
CA LYS A 113 -6.12 -15.22 -25.24
C LYS A 113 -7.37 -14.47 -24.80
N ILE A 114 -7.24 -13.59 -23.81
CA ILE A 114 -8.35 -12.77 -23.31
C ILE A 114 -8.85 -11.85 -24.42
N ASN A 115 -7.97 -11.13 -25.09
CA ASN A 115 -8.34 -10.23 -26.19
C ASN A 115 -8.98 -10.99 -27.36
N ALA A 116 -8.44 -12.15 -27.73
CA ALA A 116 -9.02 -12.99 -28.78
C ALA A 116 -10.44 -13.46 -28.41
N ALA A 117 -10.64 -13.94 -27.17
CA ALA A 117 -11.95 -14.37 -26.69
C ALA A 117 -12.96 -13.21 -26.64
N LEU A 118 -12.55 -12.05 -26.12
CA LEU A 118 -13.39 -10.85 -26.08
C LEU A 118 -13.82 -10.39 -27.47
N LYS A 119 -12.92 -10.45 -28.47
CA LYS A 119 -13.21 -10.08 -29.84
C LYS A 119 -14.16 -11.07 -30.52
N THR A 120 -13.94 -12.36 -30.36
CA THR A 120 -14.82 -13.41 -30.92
C THR A 120 -16.23 -13.34 -30.33
N LEU A 121 -16.36 -13.01 -29.04
CA LEU A 121 -17.63 -12.92 -28.35
C LEU A 121 -18.28 -11.52 -28.42
N GLY A 122 -17.61 -10.52 -29.01
CA GLY A 122 -18.12 -9.15 -29.11
C GLY A 122 -18.22 -8.41 -27.77
N ASN A 123 -17.45 -8.80 -26.77
CA ASN A 123 -17.55 -8.32 -25.38
C ASN A 123 -16.55 -7.21 -25.02
N GLU A 124 -15.79 -6.67 -25.99
CA GLU A 124 -14.75 -5.66 -25.76
C GLU A 124 -15.28 -4.41 -25.02
N ALA A 125 -16.46 -3.91 -25.41
CA ALA A 125 -17.07 -2.75 -24.77
C ALA A 125 -17.52 -3.05 -23.32
N ALA A 126 -18.04 -4.26 -23.06
CA ALA A 126 -18.44 -4.69 -21.72
C ALA A 126 -17.21 -4.88 -20.81
N PHE A 127 -16.11 -5.39 -21.37
CA PHE A 127 -14.84 -5.51 -20.68
C PHE A 127 -14.25 -4.15 -20.31
N ALA A 128 -14.26 -3.19 -21.23
CA ALA A 128 -13.81 -1.82 -20.96
C ALA A 128 -14.62 -1.16 -19.81
N ARG A 129 -15.94 -1.36 -19.77
CA ARG A 129 -16.78 -0.88 -18.64
C ARG A 129 -16.44 -1.56 -17.33
N THR A 130 -16.15 -2.87 -17.37
CA THR A 130 -15.73 -3.64 -16.19
C THR A 130 -14.42 -3.09 -15.63
N LEU A 131 -13.40 -2.93 -16.47
CA LEU A 131 -12.11 -2.32 -16.09
C LEU A 131 -12.29 -0.93 -15.49
N ASN A 132 -13.13 -0.09 -16.10
CA ASN A 132 -13.40 1.26 -15.59
C ASN A 132 -14.05 1.23 -14.20
N THR A 133 -15.04 0.34 -14.01
CA THR A 133 -15.72 0.17 -12.72
C THR A 133 -14.77 -0.34 -11.65
N SER A 134 -13.95 -1.36 -11.95
CA SER A 134 -12.93 -1.86 -11.03
C SER A 134 -11.90 -0.79 -10.69
N SER A 135 -11.50 0.05 -11.65
CA SER A 135 -10.55 1.14 -11.41
C SER A 135 -11.11 2.20 -10.46
N TRP A 136 -12.40 2.54 -10.58
CA TRP A 136 -13.07 3.41 -9.61
C TRP A 136 -13.16 2.78 -8.22
N LEU A 137 -13.47 1.48 -8.12
CA LEU A 137 -13.49 0.78 -6.84
C LEU A 137 -12.11 0.79 -6.16
N ILE A 138 -11.04 0.52 -6.93
CA ILE A 138 -9.66 0.55 -6.43
C ILE A 138 -9.28 1.97 -5.98
N ALA A 139 -9.56 2.99 -6.80
CA ALA A 139 -9.33 4.38 -6.44
C ALA A 139 -10.06 4.77 -5.15
N SER A 140 -11.32 4.33 -5.00
CA SER A 140 -12.10 4.57 -3.79
C SER A 140 -11.47 3.95 -2.53
N SER A 141 -10.83 2.77 -2.66
CA SER A 141 -10.10 2.15 -1.54
C SER A 141 -8.91 2.99 -1.09
N PHE A 142 -8.18 3.60 -2.03
CA PHE A 142 -7.05 4.47 -1.72
C PHE A 142 -7.50 5.79 -1.09
N VAL A 143 -8.60 6.37 -1.58
CA VAL A 143 -9.19 7.57 -1.00
C VAL A 143 -9.70 7.29 0.41
N LEU A 144 -10.40 6.18 0.62
CA LEU A 144 -10.84 5.76 1.95
C LEU A 144 -9.64 5.59 2.89
N SER A 145 -8.59 4.91 2.42
CA SER A 145 -7.34 4.75 3.17
C SER A 145 -6.70 6.09 3.53
N ALA A 146 -6.65 7.06 2.61
CA ALA A 146 -6.12 8.40 2.88
C ALA A 146 -6.92 9.12 3.98
N ILE A 147 -8.25 9.08 3.89
CA ILE A 147 -9.15 9.72 4.86
C ILE A 147 -8.95 9.09 6.24
N LEU A 148 -8.98 7.75 6.32
CA LEU A 148 -8.82 7.03 7.57
C LEU A 148 -7.43 7.26 8.20
N ASN A 149 -6.36 7.28 7.38
CA ASN A 149 -5.01 7.65 7.84
C ASN A 149 -5.00 9.05 8.45
N TYR A 150 -5.54 10.04 7.75
CA TYR A 150 -5.56 11.42 8.22
C TYR A 150 -6.34 11.57 9.54
N VAL A 151 -7.54 10.99 9.61
CA VAL A 151 -8.41 11.04 10.79
C VAL A 151 -7.76 10.33 11.97
N LEU A 152 -7.23 9.12 11.78
CA LEU A 152 -6.62 8.33 12.83
C LEU A 152 -5.35 9.00 13.38
N ALA A 153 -4.50 9.53 12.49
CA ALA A 153 -3.30 10.25 12.87
C ALA A 153 -3.62 11.52 13.67
N LYS A 154 -4.61 12.31 13.22
CA LYS A 154 -5.06 13.52 13.92
C LYS A 154 -5.65 13.23 15.30
N TRP A 155 -6.30 12.07 15.47
CA TRP A 155 -6.94 11.72 16.74
C TRP A 155 -5.97 11.12 17.76
N ILE A 156 -4.98 10.34 17.32
CA ILE A 156 -4.04 9.65 18.20
C ILE A 156 -2.79 10.48 18.50
N VAL A 157 -2.24 11.17 17.50
CA VAL A 157 -0.95 11.86 17.63
C VAL A 157 -1.19 13.31 18.04
N VAL A 158 -1.13 13.55 19.35
CA VAL A 158 -1.37 14.86 19.97
C VAL A 158 -0.12 15.41 20.65
N SER A 159 0.81 14.54 21.03
CA SER A 159 2.03 14.90 21.75
C SER A 159 3.10 15.51 20.84
N GLN A 160 3.99 16.32 21.40
CA GLN A 160 5.07 16.93 20.63
C GLN A 160 6.11 15.88 20.20
N PRO A 161 6.66 15.96 18.97
CA PRO A 161 7.68 15.03 18.51
C PRO A 161 8.94 15.05 19.39
N GLY A 162 9.52 13.87 19.59
CA GLY A 162 10.72 13.68 20.42
C GLY A 162 10.43 13.44 21.91
N THR A 163 9.16 13.42 22.31
CA THR A 163 8.73 12.99 23.65
C THR A 163 8.47 11.48 23.69
N PRO A 164 8.61 10.81 24.86
CA PRO A 164 8.23 9.41 25.02
C PRO A 164 6.75 9.15 24.65
N GLU A 165 5.87 10.08 24.98
CA GLU A 165 4.43 10.03 24.71
C GLU A 165 4.16 9.97 23.21
N PHE A 166 4.86 10.79 22.43
CA PHE A 166 4.75 10.79 20.97
C PHE A 166 5.16 9.44 20.34
N THR A 167 6.23 8.82 20.83
CA THR A 167 6.64 7.48 20.35
C THR A 167 5.58 6.43 20.68
N ALA A 168 4.98 6.50 21.86
CA ALA A 168 3.89 5.60 22.25
C ALA A 168 2.62 5.81 21.40
N GLU A 169 2.25 7.05 21.12
CA GLU A 169 1.13 7.41 20.24
C GLU A 169 1.34 6.90 18.81
N LEU A 170 2.53 7.05 18.24
CA LEU A 170 2.86 6.50 16.92
C LEU A 170 2.77 4.97 16.89
N GLY A 171 3.24 4.29 17.94
CA GLY A 171 3.11 2.84 18.07
C GLY A 171 1.65 2.41 18.13
N ARG A 172 0.83 3.12 18.91
CA ARG A 172 -0.62 2.88 19.01
C ARG A 172 -1.35 3.14 17.69
N MET A 173 -1.00 4.21 16.99
CA MET A 173 -1.53 4.53 15.66
C MET A 173 -1.21 3.43 14.65
N THR A 174 0.03 2.93 14.66
CA THR A 174 0.46 1.84 13.77
C THR A 174 -0.29 0.54 14.07
N LEU A 175 -0.57 0.23 15.33
CA LEU A 175 -1.36 -0.95 15.68
C LEU A 175 -2.82 -0.79 15.24
N LEU A 176 -3.43 0.37 15.49
CA LEU A 176 -4.82 0.66 15.14
C LEU A 176 -5.03 0.81 13.62
N SER A 177 -3.99 1.16 12.86
CA SER A 177 -4.10 1.26 11.40
C SER A 177 -4.40 -0.09 10.75
N TYR A 178 -3.97 -1.22 11.32
CA TYR A 178 -4.30 -2.53 10.77
C TYR A 178 -5.81 -2.81 10.72
N PRO A 179 -6.56 -2.77 11.83
CA PRO A 179 -8.01 -2.98 11.79
C PRO A 179 -8.79 -1.80 11.21
N VAL A 180 -8.34 -0.55 11.43
CA VAL A 180 -9.11 0.63 11.02
C VAL A 180 -8.88 1.01 9.57
N ILE A 181 -7.67 0.83 9.03
CA ILE A 181 -7.31 1.29 7.68
C ILE A 181 -7.06 0.11 6.76
N VAL A 182 -6.14 -0.79 7.11
CA VAL A 182 -5.70 -1.88 6.22
C VAL A 182 -6.86 -2.81 5.94
N LEU A 183 -7.55 -3.29 6.98
CA LEU A 183 -8.67 -4.23 6.82
C LEU A 183 -9.77 -3.72 5.86
N PRO A 184 -10.40 -2.54 6.06
CA PRO A 184 -11.44 -2.08 5.15
C PRO A 184 -10.90 -1.79 3.74
N SER A 185 -9.70 -1.23 3.62
CA SER A 185 -9.10 -0.93 2.31
C SER A 185 -8.80 -2.22 1.53
N THR A 186 -8.26 -3.23 2.21
CA THR A 186 -7.99 -4.55 1.63
C THR A 186 -9.29 -5.27 1.24
N VAL A 187 -10.37 -5.14 2.02
CA VAL A 187 -11.67 -5.73 1.65
C VAL A 187 -12.20 -5.12 0.36
N ILE A 188 -12.15 -3.79 0.21
CA ILE A 188 -12.57 -3.12 -1.03
C ILE A 188 -11.67 -3.52 -2.19
N LEU A 189 -10.36 -3.52 -1.99
CA LEU A 189 -9.39 -3.93 -3.00
C LEU A 189 -9.64 -5.38 -3.45
N ALA A 190 -9.71 -6.33 -2.52
CA ALA A 190 -9.98 -7.73 -2.81
C ALA A 190 -11.32 -7.92 -3.52
N GLY A 191 -12.37 -7.22 -3.06
CA GLY A 191 -13.68 -7.23 -3.71
C GLY A 191 -13.64 -6.69 -5.14
N SER A 192 -12.85 -5.63 -5.40
CA SER A 192 -12.70 -5.04 -6.73
C SER A 192 -11.93 -5.95 -7.70
N LEU A 193 -10.91 -6.65 -7.19
CA LEU A 193 -10.14 -7.64 -7.96
C LEU A 193 -11.00 -8.86 -8.27
N PHE A 194 -11.72 -9.38 -7.27
CA PHE A 194 -12.66 -10.48 -7.45
C PHE A 194 -13.74 -10.13 -8.48
N TYR A 195 -14.33 -8.93 -8.36
CA TYR A 195 -15.29 -8.42 -9.35
C TYR A 195 -14.68 -8.36 -10.75
N LEU A 196 -13.44 -7.87 -10.91
CA LEU A 196 -12.77 -7.80 -12.21
C LEU A 196 -12.60 -9.20 -12.80
N ILE A 197 -12.00 -10.12 -12.05
CA ILE A 197 -11.71 -11.49 -12.46
C ILE A 197 -13.00 -12.22 -12.85
N SER A 198 -14.01 -12.22 -11.99
CA SER A 198 -15.26 -12.93 -12.25
C SER A 198 -15.99 -12.39 -13.47
N ASN A 199 -15.88 -11.09 -13.77
CA ASN A 199 -16.43 -10.54 -15.00
C ASN A 199 -15.58 -10.89 -16.22
N VAL A 200 -14.26 -10.94 -16.11
CA VAL A 200 -13.38 -11.40 -17.20
C VAL A 200 -13.72 -12.84 -17.58
N GLU A 201 -13.87 -13.74 -16.61
CA GLU A 201 -14.28 -15.13 -16.88
C GLU A 201 -15.62 -15.19 -17.61
N LYS A 202 -16.63 -14.43 -17.13
CA LYS A 202 -17.96 -14.39 -17.77
C LYS A 202 -17.92 -13.84 -19.20
N LEU A 203 -17.12 -12.81 -19.44
CA LEU A 203 -17.04 -12.13 -20.74
C LEU A 203 -16.17 -12.87 -21.75
N THR A 204 -15.19 -13.64 -21.29
CA THR A 204 -14.27 -14.43 -22.14
C THR A 204 -14.68 -15.90 -22.26
N GLN A 205 -15.52 -16.40 -21.36
CA GLN A 205 -15.82 -17.83 -21.18
C GLN A 205 -14.56 -18.68 -20.89
N LEU A 206 -13.46 -18.05 -20.47
CA LEU A 206 -12.25 -18.71 -20.02
C LEU A 206 -12.33 -18.91 -18.51
N LYS A 207 -11.81 -20.04 -18.02
CA LYS A 207 -11.63 -20.25 -16.58
C LYS A 207 -10.40 -19.50 -16.09
N MET A 208 -10.36 -19.16 -14.81
CA MET A 208 -9.21 -18.55 -14.16
C MET A 208 -7.89 -19.25 -14.48
N GLU A 209 -7.90 -20.58 -14.52
CA GLU A 209 -6.76 -21.43 -14.86
C GLU A 209 -6.21 -21.11 -16.25
N ASP A 210 -7.07 -20.86 -17.23
CA ASP A 210 -6.70 -20.54 -18.62
C ASP A 210 -6.29 -19.07 -18.80
N ILE A 211 -6.66 -18.21 -17.85
CA ILE A 211 -6.40 -16.77 -17.85
C ILE A 211 -5.04 -16.48 -17.19
N MET A 212 -4.70 -17.17 -16.10
CA MET A 212 -3.45 -16.94 -15.37
C MET A 212 -2.24 -17.62 -16.03
N ILE A 213 -1.07 -17.00 -15.91
CA ILE A 213 0.20 -17.56 -16.38
C ILE A 213 0.77 -18.43 -15.27
N GLY A 214 0.74 -19.76 -15.44
CA GLY A 214 1.30 -20.73 -14.49
C GLY A 214 0.37 -21.86 -14.00
N SER A 215 -0.72 -22.18 -14.71
CA SER A 215 -1.59 -23.34 -14.40
C SER A 215 -1.23 -24.64 -15.14
N ASN A 216 0.03 -24.79 -15.60
CA ASN A 216 0.58 -26.04 -16.14
C ASN A 216 1.84 -26.46 -15.39
#